data_AF-A0A519UYL4-F1
#
_entry.id   AF-A0A519UYL4-F1
#
_cell.length_a   1.000
_cell.length_b   1.000
_cell.length_c   1.000
_cell.angle_alpha   90.00
_cell.angle_beta   90.00
_cell.angle_gamma   90.00
#
_symmetry.space_group_name_H-M   'P 1'
#
loop_
_entity.id
_entity.type
_entity.pdbx_description
1 polymer ?
#
loop_
_entity_poly.entity_id
_entity_poly.type
_entity_poly.pdbx_seq_one_letter_code
_entity_poly.pdbx_strand_id
1 'polypeptide(L)'
;YAQEAYKENKFAFVADVCRLYVLKNRGGIYMDTDIEFIKPLEDGMLDDVAFTGFEDRLVSAGIMGSEKNGAWINDLLEYYNGISFYLPDGELNINPITETITKIMKEKKQLINDNTLQRLPNYCTIYPSDYFYPKSWMTLKTTITPNTLCIHHFAASWLHKEPNLMGKLANLVFGKRVANSLSKKYRDIKSKK
;
A
#
# COMPACT_ATOMS: atom_id res chain seq x y z
N TYR A 1 -12.98 4.70 -12.40
CA TYR A 1 -11.58 4.47 -11.97
C TYR A 1 -10.77 3.47 -12.82
N ALA A 2 -10.90 2.15 -12.65
CA ALA A 2 -9.92 1.18 -13.21
C ALA A 2 -9.78 1.21 -14.75
N GLN A 3 -10.90 1.34 -15.46
CA GLN A 3 -10.91 1.45 -16.92
C GLN A 3 -10.16 2.71 -17.41
N GLU A 4 -10.27 3.82 -16.67
CA GLU A 4 -9.59 5.07 -16.99
C GLU A 4 -8.08 4.95 -16.69
N ALA A 5 -7.72 4.37 -15.54
CA ALA A 5 -6.32 4.07 -15.23
C ALA A 5 -5.68 3.16 -16.29
N TYR A 6 -6.42 2.20 -16.83
CA TYR A 6 -5.97 1.34 -17.92
C TYR A 6 -5.71 2.13 -19.20
N LYS A 7 -6.60 3.06 -19.58
CA LYS A 7 -6.41 3.94 -20.75
C LYS A 7 -5.15 4.80 -20.63
N GLU A 8 -4.82 5.22 -19.42
CA GLU A 8 -3.61 5.99 -19.10
C GLU A 8 -2.34 5.12 -18.92
N ASN A 9 -2.42 3.81 -19.18
CA ASN A 9 -1.35 2.82 -18.97
C ASN A 9 -0.83 2.78 -17.51
N LYS A 10 -1.69 3.10 -16.55
CA LYS A 10 -1.39 3.12 -15.10
C LYS A 10 -1.74 1.80 -14.44
N PHE A 11 -1.06 0.73 -14.85
CA PHE A 11 -1.40 -0.66 -14.47
C PHE A 11 -1.37 -0.97 -12.96
N ALA A 12 -0.53 -0.30 -12.18
CA ALA A 12 -0.54 -0.45 -10.71
C ALA A 12 -1.89 -0.05 -10.10
N PHE A 13 -2.50 1.02 -10.59
CA PHE A 13 -3.83 1.48 -10.15
C PHE A 13 -4.97 0.61 -10.69
N VAL A 14 -4.74 -0.11 -11.80
CA VAL A 14 -5.64 -1.17 -12.25
C VAL A 14 -5.56 -2.37 -11.30
N ALA A 15 -4.35 -2.74 -10.88
CA ALA A 15 -4.11 -3.82 -9.93
C ALA A 15 -4.72 -3.54 -8.54
N ASP A 16 -4.74 -2.27 -8.11
CA ASP A 16 -5.45 -1.81 -6.90
C ASP A 16 -6.93 -2.21 -6.88
N VAL A 17 -7.64 -2.07 -8.01
CA VAL A 17 -9.04 -2.49 -8.10
C VAL A 17 -9.15 -4.00 -8.32
N CYS A 18 -8.27 -4.58 -9.14
CA CYS A 18 -8.27 -6.01 -9.45
C CYS A 18 -8.09 -6.87 -8.18
N ARG A 19 -7.14 -6.53 -7.30
CA ARG A 19 -6.87 -7.29 -6.07
C ARG A 19 -8.10 -7.35 -5.15
N LEU A 20 -8.78 -6.22 -4.99
CA LEU A 20 -9.99 -6.11 -4.18
C LEU A 20 -11.16 -6.89 -4.81
N TYR A 21 -11.32 -6.77 -6.14
CA TYR A 21 -12.35 -7.51 -6.86
C TYR A 21 -12.15 -9.02 -6.75
N VAL A 22 -10.92 -9.52 -6.91
CA VAL A 22 -10.62 -10.95 -6.79
C VAL A 22 -10.88 -11.44 -5.36
N LEU A 23 -10.37 -10.75 -4.34
CA LEU A 23 -10.59 -11.11 -2.94
C LEU A 23 -12.08 -11.11 -2.58
N LYS A 24 -12.86 -10.12 -3.04
CA LYS A 24 -14.32 -10.11 -2.83
C LYS A 24 -14.98 -11.38 -3.39
N ASN A 25 -14.64 -11.76 -4.61
CA ASN A 25 -15.34 -12.85 -5.32
C ASN A 25 -14.84 -14.24 -4.94
N ARG A 26 -13.58 -14.38 -4.56
CA ARG A 26 -12.92 -15.68 -4.34
C ARG A 26 -12.42 -15.90 -2.91
N GLY A 27 -12.27 -14.84 -2.12
CA GLY A 27 -11.52 -14.89 -0.87
C GLY A 27 -10.06 -15.27 -1.10
N GLY A 28 -9.40 -15.74 -0.03
CA GLY A 28 -8.01 -16.18 -0.05
C GLY A 28 -7.04 -15.06 0.25
N ILE A 29 -5.82 -15.18 -0.27
CA ILE A 29 -4.71 -14.27 0.01
C ILE A 29 -4.21 -13.67 -1.31
N TYR A 30 -4.16 -12.35 -1.36
CA TYR A 30 -3.48 -11.59 -2.40
C TYR A 30 -2.08 -11.19 -1.92
N MET A 31 -1.13 -11.15 -2.84
CA MET A 31 0.23 -10.72 -2.60
C MET A 31 0.81 -9.98 -3.81
N ASP A 32 1.50 -8.86 -3.56
CA ASP A 32 2.31 -8.17 -4.57
C ASP A 32 3.49 -9.05 -5.01
N THR A 33 3.91 -8.89 -6.26
CA THR A 33 4.89 -9.79 -6.90
C THR A 33 6.31 -9.65 -6.34
N ASP A 34 6.60 -8.59 -5.59
CA ASP A 34 7.90 -8.30 -4.97
C ASP A 34 7.88 -8.52 -3.45
N ILE A 35 6.99 -9.39 -2.97
CA ILE A 35 7.01 -9.91 -1.60
C ILE A 35 7.73 -11.26 -1.57
N GLU A 36 8.70 -11.35 -0.67
CA GLU A 36 9.50 -12.55 -0.40
C GLU A 36 9.13 -13.13 0.96
N PHE A 37 8.56 -14.33 1.00
CA PHE A 37 8.33 -15.05 2.24
C PHE A 37 9.61 -15.72 2.74
N ILE A 38 9.92 -15.50 4.01
CA ILE A 38 11.07 -16.11 4.71
C ILE A 38 10.61 -17.10 5.80
N LYS A 39 9.32 -17.10 6.13
CA LYS A 39 8.63 -18.08 7.00
C LYS A 39 7.22 -18.33 6.47
N PRO A 40 6.61 -19.49 6.76
CA PRO A 40 5.18 -19.68 6.47
C PRO A 40 4.31 -18.70 7.26
N LEU A 41 3.11 -18.42 6.75
CA LEU A 41 2.07 -17.77 7.54
C LEU A 41 1.69 -18.65 8.73
N GLU A 42 1.42 -18.03 9.88
CA GLU A 42 0.99 -18.77 11.06
C GLU A 42 -0.49 -19.18 10.94
N ASP A 43 -0.84 -20.40 11.37
CA ASP A 43 -2.20 -20.94 11.25
C ASP A 43 -3.25 -20.01 11.86
N GLY A 44 -2.95 -19.39 13.00
CA GLY A 44 -3.87 -18.46 13.67
C GLY A 44 -4.16 -17.17 12.89
N MET A 45 -3.36 -16.82 11.87
CA MET A 45 -3.69 -15.71 10.97
C MET A 45 -4.73 -16.10 9.93
N LEU A 46 -4.83 -17.39 9.61
CA LEU A 46 -5.79 -17.92 8.64
C LEU A 46 -7.19 -18.06 9.24
N ASP A 47 -7.30 -17.96 10.57
CA ASP A 47 -8.56 -17.90 11.31
C ASP A 47 -9.21 -16.50 11.29
N ASP A 48 -8.47 -15.46 10.87
CA ASP A 48 -9.02 -14.11 10.73
C ASP A 48 -9.94 -14.00 9.50
N VAL A 49 -11.13 -13.41 9.67
CA VAL A 49 -12.07 -13.15 8.55
C VAL A 49 -11.44 -12.29 7.44
N ALA A 50 -10.45 -11.47 7.81
CA ALA A 50 -9.55 -10.78 6.90
C ALA A 50 -8.33 -10.26 7.66
N PHE A 51 -7.19 -10.12 6.97
CA PHE A 51 -5.98 -9.57 7.57
C PHE A 51 -5.14 -8.75 6.59
N THR A 52 -4.31 -7.87 7.16
CA THR A 52 -3.21 -7.16 6.48
C THR A 52 -2.20 -6.68 7.52
N GLY A 53 -1.20 -5.91 7.11
CA GLY A 53 -0.25 -5.25 8.00
C GLY A 53 -0.19 -3.74 7.81
N PHE A 54 0.39 -3.09 8.81
CA PHE A 54 0.94 -1.77 8.65
C PHE A 54 2.21 -1.80 7.81
N GLU A 55 2.38 -0.80 6.96
CA GLU A 55 3.62 -0.43 6.33
C GLU A 55 4.02 0.94 6.87
N ASP A 56 5.07 0.96 7.69
CA ASP A 56 5.40 2.07 8.59
C ASP A 56 4.18 2.46 9.48
N ARG A 57 3.31 3.37 9.03
CA ARG A 57 2.11 3.83 9.75
C ARG A 57 0.85 3.87 8.88
N LEU A 58 0.90 3.30 7.68
CA LEU A 58 -0.22 3.19 6.76
C LEU A 58 -0.68 1.74 6.69
N VAL A 59 -1.98 1.50 6.55
CA VAL A 59 -2.47 0.14 6.26
C VAL A 59 -2.06 -0.22 4.84
N SER A 60 -1.37 -1.34 4.68
CA SER A 60 -0.86 -1.75 3.39
C SER A 60 -1.83 -2.63 2.62
N ALA A 61 -1.57 -2.75 1.32
CA ALA A 61 -2.30 -3.59 0.38
C ALA A 61 -1.40 -4.62 -0.33
N GLY A 62 -0.12 -4.68 0.06
CA GLY A 62 0.87 -5.58 -0.55
C GLY A 62 0.57 -7.04 -0.25
N ILE A 63 0.15 -7.36 0.98
CA ILE A 63 -0.43 -8.65 1.36
C ILE A 63 -1.79 -8.42 2.00
N MET A 64 -2.80 -9.14 1.55
CA MET A 64 -4.18 -9.01 2.03
C MET A 64 -4.83 -10.40 2.05
N GLY A 65 -5.32 -10.82 3.22
CA GLY A 65 -6.19 -11.98 3.37
C GLY A 65 -7.63 -11.54 3.55
N SER A 66 -8.59 -12.28 2.98
CA SER A 66 -10.01 -12.07 3.25
C SER A 66 -10.83 -13.31 2.92
N GLU A 67 -11.86 -13.56 3.71
CA GLU A 67 -12.96 -14.42 3.28
C GLU A 67 -13.68 -13.84 2.06
N LYS A 68 -14.32 -14.71 1.28
CA LYS A 68 -15.18 -14.32 0.17
C LYS A 68 -16.29 -13.40 0.69
N ASN A 69 -16.52 -12.29 -0.01
CA ASN A 69 -17.48 -11.24 0.37
C ASN A 69 -17.23 -10.62 1.76
N GLY A 70 -15.99 -10.63 2.26
CA GLY A 70 -15.64 -10.01 3.54
C GLY A 70 -15.96 -8.51 3.60
N ALA A 71 -16.39 -8.04 4.77
CA ALA A 71 -16.86 -6.66 4.98
C ALA A 71 -15.78 -5.62 4.64
N TRP A 72 -14.53 -5.87 5.02
CA TRP A 72 -13.41 -4.97 4.74
C TRP A 72 -13.15 -4.80 3.25
N ILE A 73 -13.05 -5.89 2.49
CA ILE A 73 -12.81 -5.82 1.04
C ILE A 73 -13.98 -5.17 0.31
N ASN A 74 -15.22 -5.43 0.73
CA ASN A 74 -16.39 -4.75 0.17
C ASN A 74 -16.34 -3.24 0.36
N ASP A 75 -16.00 -2.78 1.58
CA ASP A 75 -15.87 -1.36 1.89
C ASP A 75 -14.76 -0.67 1.08
N LEU A 76 -13.64 -1.37 0.87
CA LEU A 76 -12.53 -0.85 0.06
C LEU A 76 -12.87 -0.83 -1.44
N LEU A 77 -13.53 -1.85 -1.95
CA LEU A 77 -13.91 -1.89 -3.37
C LEU A 77 -14.97 -0.84 -3.72
N GLU A 78 -15.92 -0.61 -2.81
CA GLU A 78 -16.99 0.38 -2.99
C GLU A 78 -16.45 1.80 -3.20
N TYR A 79 -15.32 2.14 -2.56
CA TYR A 79 -14.64 3.42 -2.78
C TYR A 79 -14.35 3.69 -4.26
N TYR A 80 -13.98 2.66 -5.02
CA TYR A 80 -13.63 2.78 -6.44
C TYR A 80 -14.85 2.85 -7.38
N ASN A 81 -16.05 2.52 -6.90
CA ASN A 81 -17.29 2.63 -7.69
C ASN A 81 -17.72 4.09 -7.88
N GLY A 82 -17.44 4.95 -6.91
CA GLY A 82 -17.89 6.35 -6.88
C GLY A 82 -16.89 7.38 -7.40
N ILE A 83 -15.71 6.97 -7.89
CA ILE A 83 -14.63 7.89 -8.25
C ILE A 83 -14.11 7.71 -9.69
N SER A 84 -13.69 8.82 -10.28
CA SER A 84 -12.93 8.84 -11.54
C SER A 84 -11.43 8.77 -11.25
N PHE A 85 -10.68 8.23 -12.21
CA PHE A 85 -9.22 8.36 -12.26
C PHE A 85 -8.77 9.76 -12.66
N TYR A 86 -9.68 10.59 -13.19
CA TYR A 86 -9.43 12.01 -13.45
C TYR A 86 -10.01 12.87 -12.32
N LEU A 87 -9.24 13.84 -11.85
CA LEU A 87 -9.66 14.85 -10.90
C LEU A 87 -10.47 15.96 -11.61
N PRO A 88 -11.21 16.82 -10.87
CA PRO A 88 -12.02 17.88 -11.48
C PRO A 88 -11.24 18.89 -12.35
N ASP A 89 -9.94 19.04 -12.10
CA ASP A 89 -9.02 19.88 -12.87
C ASP A 89 -8.39 19.15 -14.07
N GLY A 90 -8.73 17.87 -14.29
CA GLY A 90 -8.21 17.04 -15.36
C GLY A 90 -6.92 16.28 -15.02
N GLU A 91 -6.32 16.53 -13.86
CA GLU A 91 -5.14 15.79 -13.39
C GLU A 91 -5.48 14.34 -13.03
N LEU A 92 -4.48 13.47 -12.97
CA LEU A 92 -4.68 12.06 -12.62
C LEU A 92 -4.78 11.86 -11.10
N ASN A 93 -5.77 11.08 -10.66
CA ASN A 93 -5.93 10.63 -9.28
C ASN A 93 -4.97 9.47 -8.96
N ILE A 94 -3.71 9.82 -8.76
CA ILE A 94 -2.60 8.90 -8.46
C ILE A 94 -2.39 8.69 -6.95
N ASN A 95 -3.44 8.82 -6.14
CA ASN A 95 -3.35 8.59 -4.71
C ASN A 95 -3.00 7.12 -4.41
N PRO A 96 -1.95 6.82 -3.62
CA PRO A 96 -1.61 5.44 -3.27
C PRO A 96 -2.75 4.75 -2.52
N ILE A 97 -3.00 3.48 -2.84
CA ILE A 97 -4.02 2.66 -2.16
C ILE A 97 -3.80 2.62 -0.63
N THR A 98 -2.57 2.66 -0.14
CA THR A 98 -2.27 2.65 1.30
C THR A 98 -2.82 3.87 2.03
N GLU A 99 -2.78 5.06 1.40
CA GLU A 99 -3.39 6.27 1.93
C GLU A 99 -4.92 6.18 1.91
N THR A 100 -5.49 5.68 0.81
CA THR A 100 -6.93 5.44 0.66
C THR A 100 -7.47 4.48 1.73
N ILE A 101 -6.87 3.29 1.87
CA ILE A 101 -7.28 2.29 2.88
C ILE A 101 -7.18 2.92 4.26
N THR A 102 -6.04 3.52 4.59
CA THR A 102 -5.83 4.15 5.90
C THR A 102 -6.91 5.18 6.22
N LYS A 103 -7.28 6.03 5.26
CA LYS A 103 -8.35 7.01 5.42
C LYS A 103 -9.70 6.33 5.70
N ILE A 104 -10.08 5.34 4.89
CA ILE A 104 -11.33 4.57 5.07
C ILE A 104 -11.36 3.91 6.46
N MET A 105 -10.25 3.31 6.89
CA MET A 105 -10.16 2.62 8.18
C MET A 105 -10.26 3.60 9.36
N LYS A 106 -9.67 4.80 9.26
CA LYS A 106 -9.84 5.86 10.26
C LYS A 106 -11.28 6.31 10.36
N GLU A 107 -11.91 6.61 9.23
CA GLU A 107 -13.26 7.16 9.17
C GLU A 107 -14.33 6.13 9.59
N LYS A 108 -14.23 4.88 9.12
CA LYS A 108 -15.24 3.85 9.37
C LYS A 108 -15.00 3.05 10.66
N LYS A 109 -13.75 2.90 11.08
CA LYS A 109 -13.35 1.95 12.15
C LYS A 109 -12.48 2.55 13.24
N GLN A 110 -12.26 3.87 13.23
CA GLN A 110 -11.49 4.58 14.25
C GLN A 110 -10.05 4.03 14.42
N LEU A 111 -9.45 3.59 13.30
CA LEU A 111 -8.09 3.06 13.27
C LEU A 111 -7.07 4.04 13.91
N ILE A 112 -6.18 3.51 14.74
CA ILE A 112 -5.05 4.25 15.30
C ILE A 112 -3.78 3.90 14.49
N ASN A 113 -3.07 4.90 13.98
CA ASN A 113 -1.87 4.66 13.14
C ASN A 113 -0.58 4.65 13.97
N ASP A 114 -0.51 3.78 14.96
CA ASP A 114 0.63 3.67 15.89
C ASP A 114 1.49 2.42 15.66
N ASN A 115 1.20 1.65 14.61
CA ASN A 115 1.87 0.39 14.26
C ASN A 115 1.70 -0.73 15.31
N THR A 116 0.64 -0.67 16.11
CA THR A 116 0.27 -1.74 17.04
C THR A 116 -0.75 -2.71 16.43
N LEU A 117 -0.76 -3.96 16.91
CA LEU A 117 -1.72 -4.98 16.48
C LEU A 117 -3.15 -4.53 16.77
N GLN A 118 -3.97 -4.44 15.73
CA GLN A 118 -5.37 -4.00 15.85
C GLN A 118 -6.31 -5.04 15.28
N ARG A 119 -7.21 -5.54 16.14
CA ARG A 119 -8.28 -6.46 15.76
C ARG A 119 -9.59 -5.69 15.67
N LEU A 120 -10.12 -5.57 14.46
CA LEU A 120 -11.43 -4.97 14.22
C LEU A 120 -12.44 -6.12 14.04
N PRO A 121 -13.30 -6.40 15.04
CA PRO A 121 -14.14 -7.59 15.05
C PRO A 121 -15.02 -7.72 13.80
N ASN A 122 -15.09 -8.93 13.24
CA ASN A 122 -15.82 -9.26 12.02
C ASN A 122 -15.48 -8.37 10.81
N TYR A 123 -14.26 -7.84 10.77
CA TYR A 123 -13.87 -6.87 9.75
C TYR A 123 -12.45 -7.09 9.22
N CYS A 124 -11.41 -6.85 10.03
CA CYS A 124 -10.01 -7.00 9.60
C CYS A 124 -9.06 -6.99 10.81
N THR A 125 -8.07 -7.87 10.81
CA THR A 125 -6.92 -7.81 11.71
C THR A 125 -5.73 -7.13 11.01
N ILE A 126 -5.16 -6.12 11.65
CA ILE A 126 -4.01 -5.37 11.13
C ILE A 126 -2.80 -5.64 12.02
N TYR A 127 -1.84 -6.35 11.45
CA TYR A 127 -0.59 -6.69 12.12
C TYR A 127 0.41 -5.52 12.11
N PRO A 128 1.28 -5.42 13.14
CA PRO A 128 2.42 -4.52 13.11
C PRO A 128 3.30 -4.74 11.88
N SER A 129 4.02 -3.70 11.45
CA SER A 129 4.82 -3.76 10.24
C SER A 129 5.93 -4.79 10.26
N ASP A 130 6.44 -5.19 11.43
CA ASP A 130 7.53 -6.17 11.50
C ASP A 130 7.13 -7.59 11.07
N TYR A 131 5.83 -7.89 10.93
CA TYR A 131 5.32 -9.15 10.39
C TYR A 131 5.48 -9.26 8.87
N PHE A 132 5.04 -8.24 8.13
CA PHE A 132 4.94 -8.30 6.65
C PHE A 132 5.80 -7.24 5.93
N TYR A 133 6.09 -6.13 6.60
CA TYR A 133 6.79 -4.95 6.06
C TYR A 133 7.97 -4.53 6.96
N PRO A 134 8.94 -5.44 7.24
CA PRO A 134 10.11 -5.14 8.08
C PRO A 134 11.03 -4.09 7.47
N LYS A 135 10.87 -3.82 6.17
CA LYS A 135 11.55 -2.76 5.42
C LYS A 135 10.67 -1.50 5.42
N SER A 136 11.20 -0.40 5.93
CA SER A 136 10.51 0.89 5.88
C SER A 136 10.55 1.45 4.46
N TRP A 137 9.42 1.80 3.86
CA TRP A 137 9.39 2.41 2.53
C TRP A 137 9.98 3.84 2.55
N MET A 138 9.97 4.49 3.71
CA MET A 138 10.51 5.83 3.91
C MET A 138 12.04 5.85 3.98
N THR A 139 12.63 4.92 4.74
CA THR A 139 14.08 4.90 5.03
C THR A 139 14.83 3.82 4.26
N LEU A 140 14.12 2.85 3.67
CA LEU A 140 14.63 1.64 3.04
C LEU A 140 15.45 0.73 3.97
N LYS A 141 15.46 1.03 5.27
CA LYS A 141 16.09 0.18 6.29
C LYS A 141 15.18 -1.01 6.58
N THR A 142 15.79 -2.19 6.63
CA THR A 142 15.12 -3.44 7.00
C THR A 142 15.50 -3.84 8.41
N THR A 143 14.50 -4.09 9.25
CA THR A 143 14.68 -4.61 10.60
C THR A 143 13.92 -5.93 10.71
N ILE A 144 14.63 -7.05 10.66
CA ILE A 144 14.06 -8.38 10.81
C ILE A 144 13.88 -8.68 12.30
N THR A 145 12.70 -9.18 12.67
CA THR A 145 12.36 -9.60 14.05
C THR A 145 11.96 -11.08 14.06
N PRO A 146 11.77 -11.69 15.25
CA PRO A 146 11.19 -13.03 15.33
C PRO A 146 9.81 -13.14 14.67
N ASN A 147 9.04 -12.06 14.61
CA ASN A 147 7.71 -12.03 13.98
C ASN A 147 7.74 -11.96 12.45
N THR A 148 8.88 -11.59 11.85
CA THR A 148 8.93 -11.35 10.41
C THR A 148 8.67 -12.62 9.61
N LEU A 149 7.63 -12.55 8.77
CA LEU A 149 7.15 -13.64 7.89
C LEU A 149 7.57 -13.41 6.44
N CYS A 150 7.48 -12.17 5.98
CA CYS A 150 7.88 -11.78 4.63
C CYS A 150 8.53 -10.40 4.58
N ILE A 151 9.14 -10.09 3.44
CA ILE A 151 9.79 -8.83 3.13
C ILE A 151 9.17 -8.27 1.85
N HIS A 152 8.54 -7.11 1.93
CA HIS A 152 8.15 -6.33 0.76
C HIS A 152 9.34 -5.51 0.24
N HIS A 153 9.75 -5.72 -1.01
CA HIS A 153 10.97 -5.13 -1.55
C HIS A 153 10.83 -3.68 -2.00
N PHE A 154 9.61 -3.19 -2.23
CA PHE A 154 9.31 -1.83 -2.72
C PHE A 154 9.99 -1.53 -4.05
N ALA A 155 9.87 -2.45 -5.01
CA ALA A 155 10.55 -2.35 -6.31
C ALA A 155 10.20 -1.05 -7.06
N ALA A 156 9.02 -0.48 -6.80
CA ALA A 156 8.54 0.76 -7.40
C ALA A 156 8.67 0.77 -8.94
N SER A 157 8.46 -0.39 -9.57
CA SER A 157 8.56 -0.62 -11.02
C SER A 157 7.57 0.22 -11.85
N TRP A 158 6.50 0.71 -11.23
CA TRP A 158 5.54 1.66 -11.80
C TRP A 158 6.06 3.10 -12.00
N LEU A 159 7.21 3.47 -11.45
CA LEU A 159 7.79 4.81 -11.63
C LEU A 159 8.59 4.83 -12.94
N HIS A 160 8.03 5.46 -13.99
CA HIS A 160 8.65 5.56 -15.33
C HIS A 160 9.99 6.33 -15.40
N LYS A 161 10.51 6.85 -14.28
CA LYS A 161 11.83 7.50 -14.23
C LYS A 161 12.64 6.85 -13.12
N GLU A 162 13.70 6.15 -13.51
CA GLU A 162 14.74 5.80 -12.54
C GLU A 162 15.23 7.08 -11.84
N PRO A 163 15.34 7.09 -10.51
CA PRO A 163 16.02 8.17 -9.84
C PRO A 163 17.44 8.23 -10.41
N ASN A 164 17.82 9.39 -10.94
CA ASN A 164 19.20 9.63 -11.36
C ASN A 164 20.16 9.44 -10.17
N LEU A 165 21.47 9.39 -10.43
CA LEU A 165 22.48 9.13 -9.39
C LEU A 165 22.30 10.05 -8.16
N MET A 166 21.95 11.32 -8.37
CA MET A 166 21.63 12.27 -7.30
C MET A 166 20.38 11.89 -6.50
N GLY A 167 19.32 11.40 -7.14
CA GLY A 167 18.13 10.89 -6.47
C GLY A 167 18.40 9.63 -5.66
N LYS A 168 19.23 8.72 -6.17
CA LYS A 168 19.68 7.53 -5.42
C LYS A 168 20.53 7.94 -4.20
N LEU A 169 21.47 8.88 -4.37
CA LEU A 169 22.29 9.42 -3.28
C LEU A 169 21.45 10.17 -2.24
N ALA A 170 20.50 10.99 -2.67
CA ALA A 170 19.63 11.75 -1.77
C ALA A 170 18.71 10.81 -0.97
N ASN A 171 18.18 9.76 -1.59
CA ASN A 171 17.40 8.73 -0.90
C ASN A 171 18.25 8.01 0.16
N LEU A 172 19.51 7.70 -0.16
CA LEU A 172 20.43 7.03 0.75
C LEU A 172 20.82 7.92 1.95
N VAL A 173 21.11 9.20 1.70
CA VAL A 173 21.63 10.12 2.73
C VAL A 173 20.52 10.75 3.57
N PHE A 174 19.38 11.10 2.97
CA PHE A 174 18.33 11.89 3.63
C PHE A 174 17.00 11.14 3.80
N GLY A 175 16.87 9.92 3.25
CA GLY A 175 15.61 9.19 3.21
C GLY A 175 14.64 9.72 2.15
N LYS A 176 13.72 8.87 1.70
CA LYS A 176 12.86 9.10 0.53
C LYS A 176 11.96 10.32 0.69
N ARG A 177 11.50 10.64 1.92
CA ARG A 177 10.64 11.79 2.20
C ARG A 177 11.35 13.14 2.03
N VAL A 178 12.57 13.26 2.56
CA VAL A 178 13.38 14.47 2.42
C VAL A 178 13.89 14.61 0.99
N ALA A 179 14.33 13.51 0.37
CA ALA A 179 14.76 13.49 -1.02
C ALA A 179 13.61 13.89 -1.98
N ASN A 180 12.39 13.40 -1.76
CA ASN A 180 11.23 13.81 -2.55
C ASN A 180 10.86 15.28 -2.35
N SER A 181 10.92 15.79 -1.11
CA SER A 181 10.69 17.21 -0.80
C SER A 181 11.72 18.13 -1.46
N LEU A 182 13.00 17.75 -1.40
CA LEU A 182 14.11 18.47 -2.06
C LEU A 182 13.99 18.40 -3.58
N SER A 183 13.64 17.24 -4.14
CA SER A 183 13.42 17.07 -5.58
C SER A 183 12.25 17.92 -6.08
N LYS A 184 11.16 18.01 -5.31
CA LYS A 184 10.01 18.87 -5.61
C LYS A 184 10.43 20.35 -5.63
N LYS A 185 11.07 20.83 -4.56
CA LYS A 185 11.61 22.20 -4.50
C LYS A 185 12.57 22.53 -5.65
N TYR A 186 13.44 21.60 -6.03
CA TYR A 186 14.37 21.79 -7.14
C TYR A 186 13.65 21.93 -8.49
N ARG A 187 12.62 21.12 -8.75
CA ARG A 187 11.81 21.21 -9.99
C ARG A 187 11.05 22.54 -10.05
N ASP A 188 10.48 22.97 -8.93
CA ASP A 188 9.74 24.23 -8.83
C ASP A 188 10.63 25.46 -9.09
N ILE A 189 11.92 25.39 -8.73
CA ILE A 189 12.91 26.43 -9.03
C ILE A 189 13.32 26.39 -10.51
N LYS A 190 13.52 25.18 -11.07
CA LYS A 190 13.96 25.01 -12.46
C LYS A 190 12.86 25.36 -13.46
N SER A 191 11.59 25.15 -13.14
CA SER A 191 10.46 25.51 -14.01
C SER A 191 10.13 27.01 -14.02
N LYS A 192 10.74 27.80 -13.12
CA LYS A 192 10.63 29.26 -13.06
C LYS A 192 11.76 30.00 -13.80
N LYS A 193 12.66 29.26 -14.45
CA LYS A 193 13.68 29.77 -15.37
C LYS A 193 13.33 29.35 -16.79
#